data_AF-A0A832P7A6-F1
#
_entry.id   AF-A0A832P7A6-F1
#
_cell.length_a   1.000
_cell.length_b   1.000
_cell.length_c   1.000
_cell.angle_alpha   90.00
_cell.angle_beta   90.00
_cell.angle_gamma   90.00
#
_symmetry.space_group_name_H-M   'P 1'
#
loop_
_entity.id
_entity.type
_entity.pdbx_description
1 polymer ?
#
loop_
_entity_poly.entity_id
_entity_poly.type
_entity_poly.pdbx_seq_one_letter_code
_entity_poly.pdbx_strand_id
1 'polypeptide(L)'
;MYYQKIAVNGYGITKAHSGPLTKGQHRLSKKLPVLIRWQWPPEWILADVNITKQVLRKTLSQLHEFLGESIKNYGKDLDMLIPMYSVIKAQGKLSEETERILPVLEIVAVIELSMIELNAYMRAQMLLEDDLLKQTYLVNINRVIAEAMKALFGYDKDEDVSLWKSFYTFYIIPDSSKHNLASQIEHDVKRLWGQHISWPDRNIATHFDRNVRKVAEKYFKISSEAKEVKKINTYCKLINQLILLVFPKYTIIKNLWFSHTAGVIDIIKLLDSYLAKDEKIRSCINEIYCYNTKQLKQYVKMAVGVDAGLKQIKKLGISIENESARFISEFTRIIALSEFLLNDIVAIIRAACYAESSWESRICLKRIHVSAYEIFNKIFGFNESSKMISCFQPVELVVNELNDVEVTAKLEALQKRVETIIRKYDLDNEDERNAFTHFRNAENIYLSTEFEYLNKLTLFDEIYFAIDTKRLFNEFLRYIVYLGQKYTTFQEEKTKKQISSYFDPIKVAIMQSTINDKEKEIQIQLLEDKFENLYRRSNMTVAHNKENAGLRCGPG
;
A
#
# COMPACT_ATOMS: atom_id res chain seq x y z
N MET A 1 -19.92 -28.72 3.19
CA MET A 1 -20.80 -29.76 2.60
C MET A 1 -22.24 -29.42 2.96
N TYR A 2 -23.18 -29.66 2.01
CA TYR A 2 -24.59 -29.24 1.94
C TYR A 2 -24.87 -27.81 1.47
N TYR A 3 -25.01 -27.65 0.15
CA TYR A 3 -25.72 -26.53 -0.48
C TYR A 3 -27.15 -26.97 -0.82
N GLN A 4 -28.14 -26.34 -0.20
CA GLN A 4 -29.56 -26.53 -0.49
C GLN A 4 -29.94 -25.60 -1.66
N LYS A 5 -30.23 -26.17 -2.83
CA LYS A 5 -30.80 -25.44 -3.97
C LYS A 5 -32.25 -25.07 -3.66
N ILE A 6 -32.53 -23.78 -3.50
CA ILE A 6 -33.90 -23.26 -3.54
C ILE A 6 -34.23 -22.92 -5.00
N ALA A 7 -35.11 -23.71 -5.60
CA ALA A 7 -35.72 -23.43 -6.90
C ALA A 7 -36.95 -22.54 -6.69
N VAL A 8 -36.99 -21.38 -7.35
CA VAL A 8 -38.21 -20.55 -7.43
C VAL A 8 -38.86 -20.84 -8.78
N ASN A 9 -40.04 -21.47 -8.72
CA ASN A 9 -40.89 -21.77 -9.87
C ASN A 9 -41.82 -20.61 -10.20
N GLY A 10 -42.03 -20.40 -11.51
CA GLY A 10 -43.30 -19.98 -12.09
C GLY A 10 -43.44 -18.49 -12.42
N TYR A 11 -43.60 -18.17 -13.71
CA TYR A 11 -44.85 -17.61 -14.23
C TYR A 11 -44.88 -17.63 -15.77
N GLY A 12 -45.92 -18.25 -16.32
CA GLY A 12 -46.73 -17.72 -17.42
C GLY A 12 -46.17 -17.76 -18.85
N ILE A 13 -46.39 -18.88 -19.55
CA ILE A 13 -46.42 -18.92 -21.02
C ILE A 13 -47.79 -18.39 -21.48
N THR A 14 -47.81 -17.31 -22.25
CA THR A 14 -48.92 -16.98 -23.15
C THR A 14 -48.42 -16.88 -24.58
N LYS A 15 -48.85 -17.85 -25.40
CA LYS A 15 -48.79 -17.84 -26.86
C LYS A 15 -49.70 -16.73 -27.41
N ALA A 16 -49.22 -15.95 -28.38
CA ALA A 16 -50.10 -15.27 -29.33
C ALA A 16 -49.39 -15.07 -30.69
N HIS A 17 -49.97 -15.76 -31.68
CA HIS A 17 -50.13 -15.45 -33.11
C HIS A 17 -48.95 -15.09 -34.03
N SER A 18 -48.78 -16.02 -34.98
CA SER A 18 -48.21 -15.90 -36.32
C SER A 18 -48.96 -14.92 -37.24
N GLY A 19 -48.20 -14.13 -38.01
CA GLY A 19 -48.65 -13.44 -39.22
C GLY A 19 -47.44 -12.84 -39.97
N PRO A 20 -47.32 -12.99 -41.31
CA PRO A 20 -46.11 -12.62 -42.06
C PRO A 20 -46.19 -11.21 -42.64
N LEU A 21 -45.12 -10.42 -42.55
CA LEU A 21 -45.00 -9.15 -43.29
C LEU A 21 -43.60 -8.99 -43.91
N THR A 22 -43.56 -9.32 -45.20
CA THR A 22 -42.92 -8.63 -46.33
C THR A 22 -41.75 -7.66 -46.12
N LYS A 23 -40.72 -7.88 -46.95
CA LYS A 23 -39.60 -7.02 -47.37
C LYS A 23 -39.87 -5.50 -47.32
N GLY A 24 -38.91 -4.75 -46.79
CA GLY A 24 -38.82 -3.29 -46.90
C GLY A 24 -37.46 -2.76 -46.45
N GLN A 25 -36.83 -1.97 -47.32
CA GLN A 25 -35.46 -1.48 -47.27
C GLN A 25 -35.13 -0.55 -46.07
N HIS A 26 -33.81 -0.45 -45.80
CA HIS A 26 -33.09 0.67 -45.22
C HIS A 26 -33.68 1.38 -43.98
N ARG A 27 -33.08 1.08 -42.82
CA ARG A 27 -32.77 2.07 -41.79
C ARG A 27 -31.56 1.64 -40.96
N LEU A 28 -30.38 1.80 -41.54
CA LEU A 28 -29.13 2.02 -40.81
C LEU A 28 -29.17 3.45 -40.27
N SER A 29 -29.98 3.72 -39.25
CA SER A 29 -29.82 4.90 -38.40
C SER A 29 -30.47 4.63 -37.06
N LYS A 30 -29.76 4.99 -35.99
CA LYS A 30 -30.10 4.81 -34.56
C LYS A 30 -29.66 3.50 -33.90
N LYS A 31 -28.36 3.22 -33.90
CA LYS A 31 -27.67 2.63 -32.73
C LYS A 31 -26.30 3.30 -32.55
N LEU A 32 -26.33 4.57 -32.15
CA LEU A 32 -25.16 5.30 -31.66
C LEU A 32 -25.27 5.75 -30.18
N PRO A 33 -25.83 4.97 -29.22
CA PRO A 33 -25.83 5.38 -27.82
C PRO A 33 -24.63 4.89 -27.00
N VAL A 34 -23.64 4.19 -27.59
CA VAL A 34 -22.52 3.61 -26.84
C VAL A 34 -21.33 4.58 -26.74
N LEU A 35 -21.01 5.32 -27.80
CA LEU A 35 -19.89 6.29 -27.80
C LEU A 35 -20.17 7.55 -26.97
N ILE A 36 -21.44 7.98 -26.86
CA ILE A 36 -21.83 9.16 -26.06
C ILE A 36 -21.67 8.89 -24.55
N ARG A 37 -21.71 7.62 -24.11
CA ARG A 37 -21.59 7.24 -22.69
C ARG A 37 -20.18 7.35 -22.11
N TRP A 38 -19.17 7.56 -22.95
CA TRP A 38 -17.75 7.57 -22.56
C TRP A 38 -17.04 8.88 -22.93
N GLN A 39 -17.79 9.92 -23.32
CA GLN A 39 -17.24 11.21 -23.67
C GLN A 39 -17.20 12.13 -22.45
N TRP A 40 -15.99 12.56 -22.09
CA TRP A 40 -15.78 13.60 -21.09
C TRP A 40 -16.26 14.95 -21.61
N PRO A 41 -16.87 15.81 -20.77
CA PRO A 41 -17.22 17.16 -21.18
C PRO A 41 -15.96 17.94 -21.61
N PRO A 42 -15.93 18.57 -22.80
CA PRO A 42 -14.74 19.26 -23.31
C PRO A 42 -14.23 20.42 -22.44
N GLU A 43 -15.06 20.94 -21.52
CA GLU A 43 -14.87 22.26 -20.93
C GLU A 43 -14.17 22.28 -19.55
N TRP A 44 -13.70 21.15 -19.03
CA TRP A 44 -13.18 21.08 -17.64
C TRP A 44 -11.68 21.36 -17.58
N ILE A 45 -11.28 22.43 -18.26
CA ILE A 45 -9.92 22.92 -18.28
C ILE A 45 -9.72 23.72 -16.99
N LEU A 46 -9.16 23.08 -15.95
CA LEU A 46 -8.32 23.80 -15.00
C LEU A 46 -7.05 24.24 -15.76
N ALA A 47 -7.19 25.28 -16.59
CA ALA A 47 -6.05 26.10 -16.99
C ALA A 47 -5.45 26.66 -15.70
N ASP A 48 -4.15 26.97 -15.72
CA ASP A 48 -3.32 27.39 -14.60
C ASP A 48 -3.82 28.61 -13.80
N VAL A 49 -4.95 28.45 -13.13
CA VAL A 49 -5.56 29.44 -12.25
C VAL A 49 -5.33 28.98 -10.81
N ASN A 50 -5.02 29.93 -9.93
CA ASN A 50 -4.99 29.72 -8.48
C ASN A 50 -6.31 29.09 -8.03
N ILE A 51 -6.29 27.79 -7.76
CA ILE A 51 -7.48 27.03 -7.38
C ILE A 51 -7.85 27.44 -5.96
N THR A 52 -8.98 28.15 -5.80
CA THR A 52 -9.55 28.39 -4.47
C THR A 52 -10.12 27.07 -3.91
N LYS A 53 -10.16 26.92 -2.58
CA LYS A 53 -10.69 25.71 -1.91
C LYS A 53 -12.11 25.33 -2.39
N GLN A 54 -12.92 26.33 -2.77
CA GLN A 54 -14.27 26.13 -3.32
C GLN A 54 -14.26 25.58 -4.75
N VAL A 55 -13.38 26.08 -5.62
CA VAL A 55 -13.20 25.56 -7.00
C VAL A 55 -12.68 24.13 -6.97
N LEU A 56 -11.74 23.83 -6.06
CA LEU A 56 -11.22 22.48 -5.83
C LEU A 56 -12.34 21.50 -5.45
N ARG A 57 -13.16 21.84 -4.46
CA ARG A 57 -14.30 21.02 -4.02
C ARG A 57 -15.33 20.80 -5.12
N LYS A 58 -15.65 21.84 -5.90
CA LYS A 58 -16.56 21.72 -7.04
C LYS A 58 -16.00 20.78 -8.10
N THR A 59 -14.72 20.92 -8.43
CA THR A 59 -14.04 20.08 -9.43
C THR A 59 -13.97 18.62 -8.98
N LEU A 60 -13.69 18.38 -7.69
CA LEU A 60 -13.69 17.05 -7.09
C LEU A 60 -15.08 16.40 -7.13
N SER A 61 -16.13 17.15 -6.79
CA SER A 61 -17.52 16.67 -6.83
C SER A 61 -17.94 16.29 -8.24
N GLN A 62 -17.55 17.11 -9.20
CA GLN A 62 -17.78 16.93 -10.61
C GLN A 62 -17.01 15.71 -11.18
N LEU A 63 -15.73 15.56 -10.80
CA LEU A 63 -14.91 14.39 -11.12
C LEU A 63 -15.54 13.10 -10.57
N HIS A 64 -15.99 13.16 -9.32
CA HIS A 64 -16.61 12.06 -8.63
C HIS A 64 -17.94 11.62 -9.27
N GLU A 65 -18.80 12.56 -9.63
CA GLU A 65 -20.08 12.28 -10.31
C GLU A 65 -19.84 11.58 -11.66
N PHE A 66 -18.90 12.08 -12.46
CA PHE A 66 -18.54 11.47 -13.74
C PHE A 66 -17.96 10.06 -13.59
N LEU A 67 -17.01 9.88 -12.66
CA LEU A 67 -16.43 8.57 -12.38
C LEU A 67 -17.49 7.60 -11.84
N GLY A 68 -18.44 8.08 -11.04
CA GLY A 68 -19.56 7.30 -10.47
C GLY A 68 -20.55 6.78 -11.52
N GLU A 69 -20.95 7.60 -12.50
CA GLU A 69 -21.78 7.13 -13.63
C GLU A 69 -21.07 6.05 -14.46
N SER A 70 -19.75 6.17 -14.60
CA SER A 70 -18.93 5.24 -15.36
C SER A 70 -18.78 3.87 -14.66
N ILE A 71 -18.68 3.83 -13.32
CA ILE A 71 -18.56 2.59 -12.51
C ILE A 71 -19.69 1.58 -12.74
N LYS A 72 -20.94 2.05 -12.85
CA LYS A 72 -22.11 1.16 -13.04
C LYS A 72 -22.02 0.33 -14.33
N ASN A 73 -21.23 0.81 -15.30
CA ASN A 73 -20.97 0.13 -16.57
C ASN A 73 -19.64 -0.64 -16.52
N TYR A 74 -18.62 -0.09 -15.86
CA TYR A 74 -17.28 -0.67 -15.80
C TYR A 74 -17.22 -2.07 -15.16
N GLY A 75 -17.87 -2.25 -14.00
CA GLY A 75 -17.87 -3.55 -13.32
C GLY A 75 -18.53 -4.68 -14.12
N LYS A 76 -19.55 -4.36 -14.94
CA LYS A 76 -20.22 -5.34 -15.82
C LYS A 76 -19.35 -5.74 -17.00
N ASP A 77 -18.54 -4.80 -17.49
CA ASP A 77 -17.64 -5.06 -18.61
C ASP A 77 -16.43 -5.89 -18.15
N LEU A 78 -15.93 -5.71 -16.93
CA LEU A 78 -14.89 -6.57 -16.34
C LEU A 78 -15.33 -8.03 -16.16
N ASP A 79 -16.54 -8.25 -15.62
CA ASP A 79 -17.13 -9.58 -15.44
C ASP A 79 -17.24 -10.37 -16.78
N MET A 80 -17.19 -9.68 -17.92
CA MET A 80 -17.22 -10.27 -19.26
C MET A 80 -15.84 -10.30 -19.92
N LEU A 81 -15.11 -9.19 -19.85
CA LEU A 81 -13.86 -8.97 -20.56
C LEU A 81 -12.78 -9.93 -20.09
N ILE A 82 -12.68 -10.16 -18.79
CA ILE A 82 -11.58 -10.96 -18.23
C ILE A 82 -11.76 -12.45 -18.54
N PRO A 83 -12.95 -13.05 -18.38
CA PRO A 83 -13.18 -14.41 -18.86
C PRO A 83 -12.93 -14.57 -20.37
N MET A 84 -13.35 -13.59 -21.19
CA MET A 84 -13.07 -13.59 -22.63
C MET A 84 -11.56 -13.59 -22.90
N TYR A 85 -10.81 -12.71 -22.22
CA TYR A 85 -9.36 -12.65 -22.29
C TYR A 85 -8.70 -13.97 -21.88
N SER A 86 -9.13 -14.59 -20.77
CA SER A 86 -8.57 -15.85 -20.28
C SER A 86 -8.80 -17.00 -21.25
N VAL A 87 -9.99 -17.10 -21.86
CA VAL A 87 -10.30 -18.13 -22.87
C VAL A 87 -9.42 -17.94 -24.11
N ILE A 88 -9.31 -16.70 -24.59
CA ILE A 88 -8.49 -16.38 -25.77
C ILE A 88 -7.01 -16.71 -25.51
N LYS A 89 -6.49 -16.36 -24.34
CA LYS A 89 -5.08 -16.62 -23.96
C LYS A 89 -4.80 -18.12 -23.79
N ALA A 90 -5.76 -18.89 -23.27
CA ALA A 90 -5.61 -20.34 -23.03
C ALA A 90 -5.53 -21.18 -24.32
N GLN A 91 -5.97 -20.65 -25.47
CA GLN A 91 -5.95 -21.37 -26.75
C GLN A 91 -4.53 -21.53 -27.35
N GLY A 92 -3.50 -20.93 -26.73
CA GLY A 92 -2.09 -21.30 -26.88
C GLY A 92 -1.41 -20.87 -28.19
N LYS A 93 -1.98 -21.18 -29.35
CA LYS A 93 -1.52 -20.64 -30.65
C LYS A 93 -2.39 -19.45 -31.01
N LEU A 94 -1.88 -18.25 -30.73
CA LEU A 94 -2.53 -17.02 -31.15
C LEU A 94 -2.54 -17.00 -32.70
N SER A 95 -3.72 -17.07 -33.31
CA SER A 95 -3.84 -16.68 -34.71
C SER A 95 -3.46 -15.20 -34.84
N GLU A 96 -3.10 -14.74 -36.03
CA GLU A 96 -2.84 -13.31 -36.28
C GLU A 96 -4.03 -12.44 -35.83
N GLU A 97 -5.26 -12.95 -35.95
CA GLU A 97 -6.48 -12.30 -35.45
C GLU A 97 -6.52 -12.21 -33.93
N THR A 98 -6.00 -13.23 -33.25
CA THR A 98 -5.92 -13.26 -31.78
C THR A 98 -4.88 -12.28 -31.25
N GLU A 99 -3.71 -12.20 -31.90
CA GLU A 99 -2.67 -11.21 -31.57
C GLU A 99 -3.16 -9.76 -31.73
N ARG A 100 -4.06 -9.53 -32.69
CA ARG A 100 -4.71 -8.22 -32.88
C ARG A 100 -5.73 -7.90 -31.77
N ILE A 101 -6.51 -8.89 -31.33
CA ILE A 101 -7.57 -8.69 -30.33
C ILE A 101 -7.01 -8.43 -28.92
N LEU A 102 -5.94 -9.13 -28.54
CA LEU A 102 -5.42 -9.08 -27.17
C LEU A 102 -5.07 -7.67 -26.67
N PRO A 103 -4.30 -6.83 -27.40
CA PRO A 103 -4.00 -5.47 -26.95
C PRO A 103 -5.26 -4.62 -26.72
N VAL A 104 -6.33 -4.85 -27.49
CA VAL A 104 -7.60 -4.13 -27.31
C VAL A 104 -8.23 -4.50 -25.97
N LEU A 105 -8.29 -5.80 -25.65
CA LEU A 105 -8.88 -6.27 -24.40
C LEU A 105 -8.05 -5.84 -23.19
N GLU A 106 -6.72 -5.95 -23.29
CA GLU A 106 -5.80 -5.61 -22.21
C GLU A 106 -5.81 -4.10 -21.91
N ILE A 107 -5.82 -3.24 -22.95
CA ILE A 107 -5.95 -1.79 -22.76
C ILE A 107 -7.27 -1.45 -22.07
N VAL A 108 -8.39 -2.04 -22.52
CA VAL A 108 -9.69 -1.79 -21.91
C VAL A 108 -9.68 -2.24 -20.45
N ALA A 109 -9.19 -3.45 -20.15
CA ALA A 109 -9.09 -3.93 -18.76
C ALA A 109 -8.29 -2.97 -17.85
N VAL A 110 -7.15 -2.48 -18.32
CA VAL A 110 -6.31 -1.55 -17.55
C VAL A 110 -7.03 -0.22 -17.30
N ILE A 111 -7.70 0.32 -18.32
CA ILE A 111 -8.52 1.55 -18.18
C ILE A 111 -9.62 1.34 -17.15
N GLU A 112 -10.36 0.24 -17.26
CA GLU A 112 -11.50 -0.10 -16.42
C GLU A 112 -11.07 -0.26 -14.95
N LEU A 113 -10.04 -1.09 -14.70
CA LEU A 113 -9.51 -1.34 -13.37
C LEU A 113 -8.93 -0.07 -12.73
N SER A 114 -8.14 0.72 -13.47
CA SER A 114 -7.54 1.93 -12.94
C SER A 114 -8.59 3.00 -12.62
N MET A 115 -9.62 3.15 -13.44
CA MET A 115 -10.67 4.15 -13.24
C MET A 115 -11.57 3.79 -12.06
N ILE A 116 -11.89 2.50 -11.86
CA ILE A 116 -12.61 2.04 -10.67
C ILE A 116 -11.78 2.31 -9.40
N GLU A 117 -10.50 1.91 -9.39
CA GLU A 117 -9.62 2.11 -8.23
C GLU A 117 -9.44 3.59 -7.90
N LEU A 118 -9.26 4.43 -8.93
CA LEU A 118 -9.11 5.87 -8.79
C LEU A 118 -10.34 6.52 -8.16
N ASN A 119 -11.54 6.16 -8.63
CA ASN A 119 -12.77 6.73 -8.11
C ASN A 119 -12.99 6.39 -6.63
N ALA A 120 -12.71 5.15 -6.24
CA ALA A 120 -12.88 4.71 -4.87
C ALA A 120 -12.03 5.54 -3.88
N TYR A 121 -10.75 5.74 -4.22
CA TYR A 121 -9.86 6.56 -3.39
C TYR A 121 -10.24 8.04 -3.41
N MET A 122 -10.63 8.59 -4.56
CA MET A 122 -11.09 9.98 -4.64
C MET A 122 -12.34 10.21 -3.79
N ARG A 123 -13.34 9.32 -3.90
CA ARG A 123 -14.57 9.37 -3.11
C ARG A 123 -14.26 9.34 -1.62
N ALA A 124 -13.44 8.38 -1.20
CA ALA A 124 -13.03 8.26 0.19
C ALA A 124 -12.30 9.52 0.69
N GLN A 125 -11.40 10.07 -0.15
CA GLN A 125 -10.61 11.26 0.14
C GLN A 125 -11.46 12.54 0.27
N MET A 126 -12.48 12.71 -0.57
CA MET A 126 -13.38 13.87 -0.54
C MET A 126 -14.23 13.95 0.73
N LEU A 127 -14.52 12.81 1.35
CA LEU A 127 -15.28 12.72 2.59
C LEU A 127 -14.45 13.09 3.84
N LEU A 128 -13.21 13.52 3.65
CA LEU A 128 -12.32 13.96 4.73
C LEU A 128 -12.08 15.47 4.66
N GLU A 129 -12.11 16.11 5.82
CA GLU A 129 -11.89 17.55 5.91
C GLU A 129 -10.43 17.93 6.16
N ASP A 130 -9.69 17.08 6.88
CA ASP A 130 -8.31 17.31 7.27
C ASP A 130 -7.35 16.82 6.19
N ASP A 131 -6.50 17.71 5.68
CA ASP A 131 -5.48 17.42 4.66
C ASP A 131 -4.51 16.33 5.11
N LEU A 132 -4.28 16.20 6.42
CA LEU A 132 -3.52 15.08 6.96
C LEU A 132 -4.19 13.74 6.64
N LEU A 133 -5.49 13.62 6.91
CA LEU A 133 -6.23 12.38 6.72
C LEU A 133 -6.33 12.01 5.23
N LYS A 134 -6.11 12.95 4.32
CA LYS A 134 -6.15 12.71 2.87
C LYS A 134 -4.88 12.08 2.30
N GLN A 135 -3.75 12.19 2.99
CA GLN A 135 -2.42 11.83 2.45
C GLN A 135 -2.34 10.39 1.94
N THR A 136 -2.89 9.43 2.68
CA THR A 136 -2.92 8.01 2.29
C THR A 136 -3.62 7.81 0.94
N TYR A 137 -4.75 8.48 0.72
CA TYR A 137 -5.47 8.38 -0.54
C TYR A 137 -4.73 9.07 -1.69
N LEU A 138 -4.11 10.23 -1.44
CA LEU A 138 -3.31 10.92 -2.46
C LEU A 138 -2.12 10.08 -2.93
N VAL A 139 -1.45 9.39 -2.00
CA VAL A 139 -0.37 8.42 -2.27
C VAL A 139 -0.90 7.29 -3.18
N ASN A 140 -2.05 6.71 -2.85
CA ASN A 140 -2.67 5.63 -3.63
C ASN A 140 -3.15 6.09 -5.00
N ILE A 141 -3.72 7.29 -5.14
CA ILE A 141 -4.10 7.90 -6.43
C ILE A 141 -2.88 8.01 -7.36
N ASN A 142 -1.75 8.51 -6.85
CA ASN A 142 -0.52 8.62 -7.63
C ASN A 142 -0.02 7.24 -8.10
N ARG A 143 -0.15 6.20 -7.26
CA ARG A 143 0.20 4.82 -7.61
C ARG A 143 -0.64 4.30 -8.77
N VAL A 144 -1.97 4.43 -8.68
CA VAL A 144 -2.91 3.93 -9.70
C VAL A 144 -2.58 4.52 -11.06
N ILE A 145 -2.38 5.84 -11.13
CA ILE A 145 -2.04 6.54 -12.37
C ILE A 145 -0.69 6.06 -12.91
N ALA A 146 0.32 5.93 -12.05
CA ALA A 146 1.65 5.49 -12.48
C ALA A 146 1.66 4.05 -13.01
N GLU A 147 0.99 3.10 -12.34
CA GLU A 147 0.91 1.71 -12.81
C GLU A 147 0.11 1.56 -14.10
N ALA A 148 -1.00 2.27 -14.22
CA ALA A 148 -1.78 2.25 -15.45
C ALA A 148 -0.97 2.84 -16.61
N MET A 149 -0.26 3.95 -16.39
CA MET A 149 0.59 4.55 -17.41
C MET A 149 1.75 3.65 -17.81
N LYS A 150 2.39 2.98 -16.85
CA LYS A 150 3.44 1.99 -17.12
C LYS A 150 2.92 0.85 -17.98
N ALA A 151 1.74 0.30 -17.67
CA ALA A 151 1.17 -0.80 -18.43
C ALA A 151 0.74 -0.38 -19.85
N LEU A 152 0.08 0.78 -19.97
CA LEU A 152 -0.43 1.28 -21.24
C LEU A 152 0.70 1.70 -22.18
N PHE A 153 1.69 2.46 -21.69
CA PHE A 153 2.67 3.15 -22.55
C PHE A 153 4.12 2.76 -22.28
N GLY A 154 4.39 1.87 -21.32
CA GLY A 154 5.73 1.49 -20.90
C GLY A 154 6.37 2.54 -20.00
N TYR A 155 7.57 2.26 -19.50
CA TYR A 155 8.44 3.25 -18.87
C TYR A 155 9.89 2.74 -18.90
N ASP A 156 10.83 3.61 -19.26
CA ASP A 156 12.26 3.26 -19.37
C ASP A 156 12.44 2.04 -20.30
N LYS A 157 12.91 0.90 -19.79
CA LYS A 157 13.18 -0.30 -20.59
C LYS A 157 11.92 -1.04 -21.07
N ASP A 158 10.75 -0.69 -20.55
CA ASP A 158 9.48 -1.37 -20.86
C ASP A 158 8.70 -0.71 -22.04
N GLU A 159 9.24 0.34 -22.68
CA GLU A 159 8.55 1.07 -23.77
C GLU A 159 8.21 0.19 -24.97
N ASP A 160 9.16 -0.63 -25.43
CA ASP A 160 9.02 -1.48 -26.61
C ASP A 160 8.01 -2.60 -26.45
N VAL A 161 7.72 -2.99 -25.21
CA VAL A 161 6.77 -4.06 -24.91
C VAL A 161 5.40 -3.52 -24.51
N SER A 162 5.20 -2.20 -24.39
CA SER A 162 3.94 -1.60 -23.93
C SER A 162 2.69 -1.99 -24.72
N LEU A 163 1.51 -1.94 -24.06
CA LEU A 163 0.24 -2.24 -24.72
C LEU A 163 -0.07 -1.29 -25.88
N TRP A 164 0.30 -0.01 -25.74
CA TRP A 164 0.20 0.99 -26.79
C TRP A 164 1.02 0.61 -28.01
N LYS A 165 2.25 0.10 -27.85
CA LYS A 165 3.10 -0.30 -28.98
C LYS A 165 2.46 -1.41 -29.82
N SER A 166 1.90 -2.42 -29.16
CA SER A 166 1.17 -3.50 -29.83
C SER A 166 -0.08 -2.97 -30.53
N PHE A 167 -0.89 -2.16 -29.85
CA PHE A 167 -2.09 -1.55 -30.44
C PHE A 167 -1.75 -0.62 -31.63
N TYR A 168 -0.71 0.19 -31.50
CA TYR A 168 -0.24 1.11 -32.54
C TYR A 168 0.12 0.35 -33.81
N THR A 169 0.89 -0.74 -33.67
CA THR A 169 1.31 -1.59 -34.77
C THR A 169 0.12 -2.17 -35.54
N PHE A 170 -0.89 -2.70 -34.83
CA PHE A 170 -2.02 -3.37 -35.47
C PHE A 170 -3.13 -2.43 -35.95
N TYR A 171 -3.31 -1.26 -35.34
CA TYR A 171 -4.50 -0.43 -35.55
C TYR A 171 -4.26 1.02 -35.95
N ILE A 172 -3.03 1.52 -35.77
CA ILE A 172 -2.65 2.89 -36.09
C ILE A 172 -1.81 2.93 -37.36
N ILE A 173 -0.70 2.18 -37.45
CA ILE A 173 0.15 2.12 -38.66
C ILE A 173 -0.67 1.85 -39.93
N PRO A 174 -1.64 0.91 -39.94
CA PRO A 174 -2.42 0.62 -41.14
C PRO A 174 -3.48 1.68 -41.48
N ASP A 175 -3.72 2.68 -40.61
CA ASP A 175 -4.82 3.63 -40.74
C ASP A 175 -4.37 5.07 -40.43
N SER A 176 -3.91 5.75 -41.48
CA SER A 176 -3.36 7.11 -41.41
C SER A 176 -4.35 8.15 -40.87
N SER A 177 -5.66 7.88 -40.91
CA SER A 177 -6.67 8.78 -40.36
C SER A 177 -6.56 8.96 -38.84
N LYS A 178 -5.93 8.00 -38.15
CA LYS A 178 -5.74 8.01 -36.70
C LYS A 178 -4.42 8.63 -36.24
N HIS A 179 -3.48 8.89 -37.16
CA HIS A 179 -2.13 9.33 -36.83
C HIS A 179 -2.10 10.64 -36.02
N ASN A 180 -2.97 11.60 -36.33
CA ASN A 180 -3.02 12.87 -35.61
C ASN A 180 -3.40 12.68 -34.13
N LEU A 181 -4.42 11.87 -33.86
CA LEU A 181 -4.85 11.58 -32.49
C LEU A 181 -3.79 10.75 -31.75
N ALA A 182 -3.16 9.79 -32.42
CA ALA A 182 -2.08 8.99 -31.85
C ALA A 182 -0.85 9.85 -31.46
N SER A 183 -0.43 10.79 -32.32
CA SER A 183 0.63 11.74 -32.01
C SER A 183 0.28 12.65 -30.83
N GLN A 184 -0.99 13.04 -30.71
CA GLN A 184 -1.46 13.82 -29.56
C GLN A 184 -1.38 13.03 -28.25
N ILE A 185 -1.79 11.75 -28.28
CA ILE A 185 -1.66 10.83 -27.14
C ILE A 185 -0.20 10.71 -26.72
N GLU A 186 0.72 10.44 -27.66
CA GLU A 186 2.15 10.31 -27.35
C GLU A 186 2.75 11.60 -26.76
N HIS A 187 2.34 12.77 -27.25
CA HIS A 187 2.73 14.05 -26.67
C HIS A 187 2.20 14.21 -25.24
N ASP A 188 0.93 13.89 -24.99
CA ASP A 188 0.30 14.00 -23.68
C ASP A 188 0.88 12.99 -22.67
N VAL A 189 1.29 11.79 -23.12
CA VAL A 189 2.04 10.79 -22.34
C VAL A 189 3.37 11.36 -21.86
N LYS A 190 4.18 11.92 -22.77
CA LYS A 190 5.47 12.53 -22.44
C LYS A 190 5.31 13.66 -21.41
N ARG A 191 4.26 14.48 -21.55
CA ARG A 191 3.93 15.52 -20.57
C ARG A 191 3.59 14.92 -19.21
N LEU A 192 2.76 13.88 -19.15
CA LEU A 192 2.37 13.24 -17.89
C LEU A 192 3.56 12.60 -17.16
N TRP A 193 4.44 11.89 -17.88
CA TRP A 193 5.69 11.34 -17.30
C TRP A 193 6.61 12.43 -16.77
N GLY A 194 6.86 13.49 -17.54
CA GLY A 194 7.84 14.53 -17.18
C GLY A 194 7.35 15.49 -16.09
N GLN A 195 6.04 15.75 -16.01
CA GLN A 195 5.50 16.84 -15.16
C GLN A 195 4.65 16.36 -13.99
N HIS A 196 4.07 15.17 -14.06
CA HIS A 196 3.03 14.76 -13.13
C HIS A 196 3.33 13.45 -12.38
N ILE A 197 3.99 12.47 -13.00
CA ILE A 197 4.31 11.21 -12.32
C ILE A 197 5.66 11.31 -11.60
N SER A 198 5.65 11.07 -10.28
CA SER A 198 6.86 10.97 -9.47
C SER A 198 7.15 9.50 -9.17
N TRP A 199 8.12 8.92 -9.90
CA TRP A 199 8.54 7.52 -9.73
C TRP A 199 9.09 7.21 -8.33
N PRO A 200 9.90 8.08 -7.69
CA PRO A 200 10.30 7.85 -6.30
C PRO A 200 9.11 7.78 -5.35
N ASP A 201 8.10 8.63 -5.56
CA ASP A 201 6.92 8.67 -4.70
C ASP A 201 6.02 7.45 -4.97
N ARG A 202 5.90 7.00 -6.22
CA ARG A 202 5.26 5.72 -6.60
C ARG A 202 5.95 4.54 -5.92
N ASN A 203 7.28 4.50 -5.91
CA ASN A 203 8.03 3.38 -5.34
C ASN A 203 7.83 3.29 -3.83
N ILE A 204 7.78 4.43 -3.15
CA ILE A 204 7.49 4.48 -1.71
C ILE A 204 6.04 4.10 -1.42
N ALA A 205 5.10 4.60 -2.22
CA ALA A 205 3.68 4.23 -2.13
C ALA A 205 3.48 2.72 -2.29
N THR A 206 4.24 2.10 -3.18
CA THR A 206 4.03 0.70 -3.55
C THR A 206 4.76 -0.25 -2.62
N HIS A 207 6.03 0.03 -2.35
CA HIS A 207 6.96 -0.94 -1.75
C HIS A 207 7.43 -0.60 -0.35
N PHE A 208 7.10 0.56 0.24
CA PHE A 208 7.53 0.97 1.59
C PHE A 208 9.04 0.74 1.88
N ASP A 209 9.89 1.76 1.76
CA ASP A 209 11.33 1.61 2.11
C ASP A 209 11.52 1.24 3.60
N ARG A 210 12.49 0.37 3.91
CA ARG A 210 12.88 0.05 5.31
C ARG A 210 13.32 1.31 6.06
N ASN A 211 13.87 2.28 5.33
CA ASN A 211 14.20 3.60 5.83
C ASN A 211 12.92 4.43 6.02
N VAL A 212 12.36 4.33 7.22
CA VAL A 212 11.16 5.06 7.67
C VAL A 212 11.25 6.56 7.41
N ARG A 213 12.44 7.16 7.54
CA ARG A 213 12.63 8.59 7.24
C ARG A 213 12.36 8.90 5.78
N LYS A 214 12.88 8.08 4.84
CA LYS A 214 12.60 8.25 3.41
C LYS A 214 11.11 8.07 3.11
N VAL A 215 10.49 7.05 3.70
CA VAL A 215 9.03 6.83 3.56
C VAL A 215 8.28 8.06 4.04
N ALA A 216 8.56 8.53 5.25
CA ALA A 216 7.92 9.70 5.85
C ALA A 216 8.11 10.99 5.04
N GLU A 217 9.35 11.29 4.63
CA GLU A 217 9.68 12.48 3.83
C GLU A 217 8.88 12.53 2.52
N LYS A 218 8.53 11.38 1.98
CA LYS A 218 7.86 11.24 0.69
C LYS A 218 6.36 11.14 0.84
N TYR A 219 5.90 10.38 1.82
CA TYR A 219 4.50 10.24 2.21
C TYR A 219 3.89 11.59 2.65
N PHE A 220 4.61 12.34 3.49
CA PHE A 220 4.13 13.65 3.98
C PHE A 220 4.33 14.80 2.99
N LYS A 221 5.13 14.61 1.92
CA LYS A 221 5.34 15.61 0.87
C LYS A 221 4.19 15.68 -0.12
N ILE A 222 3.38 14.62 -0.26
CA ILE A 222 2.16 14.62 -1.07
C ILE A 222 1.05 15.34 -0.28
N SER A 223 1.17 16.67 -0.17
CA SER A 223 0.26 17.51 0.60
C SER A 223 -0.63 18.42 -0.26
N SER A 224 -0.44 18.43 -1.58
CA SER A 224 -1.21 19.31 -2.47
C SER A 224 -2.29 18.54 -3.20
N GLU A 225 -3.49 18.51 -2.61
CA GLU A 225 -4.73 18.03 -3.24
C GLU A 225 -4.92 18.64 -4.64
N ALA A 226 -4.61 19.93 -4.80
CA ALA A 226 -4.68 20.62 -6.09
C ALA A 226 -3.74 20.02 -7.16
N LYS A 227 -2.51 19.62 -6.80
CA LYS A 227 -1.57 18.98 -7.75
C LYS A 227 -2.06 17.60 -8.17
N GLU A 228 -2.59 16.81 -7.24
CA GLU A 228 -3.12 15.48 -7.53
C GLU A 228 -4.41 15.57 -8.37
N VAL A 229 -5.28 16.55 -8.13
CA VAL A 229 -6.45 16.81 -8.99
C VAL A 229 -6.04 17.22 -10.41
N LYS A 230 -5.00 18.05 -10.57
CA LYS A 230 -4.46 18.37 -11.91
C LYS A 230 -3.95 17.10 -12.62
N LYS A 231 -3.21 16.24 -11.91
CA LYS A 231 -2.71 14.97 -12.43
C LYS A 231 -3.84 14.04 -12.87
N ILE A 232 -4.87 13.88 -12.03
CA ILE A 232 -6.08 13.11 -12.34
C ILE A 232 -6.74 13.62 -13.62
N ASN A 233 -6.96 14.94 -13.72
CA ASN A 233 -7.57 15.54 -14.91
C ASN A 233 -6.75 15.27 -16.18
N THR A 234 -5.43 15.41 -16.13
CA THR A 234 -4.56 15.12 -17.27
C THR A 234 -4.61 13.64 -17.64
N TYR A 235 -4.61 12.74 -16.65
CA TYR A 235 -4.77 11.31 -16.87
C TYR A 235 -6.12 10.98 -17.52
N CYS A 236 -7.24 11.49 -16.98
CA CYS A 236 -8.57 11.28 -17.55
C CYS A 236 -8.64 11.78 -19.00
N LYS A 237 -8.09 12.95 -19.33
CA LYS A 237 -8.03 13.46 -20.71
C LYS A 237 -7.32 12.49 -21.66
N LEU A 238 -6.17 11.98 -21.24
CA LEU A 238 -5.42 10.98 -22.01
C LEU A 238 -6.23 9.68 -22.20
N ILE A 239 -6.87 9.20 -21.14
CA ILE A 239 -7.72 8.00 -21.19
C ILE A 239 -8.90 8.20 -22.15
N ASN A 240 -9.53 9.38 -22.16
CA ASN A 240 -10.60 9.68 -23.11
C ASN A 240 -10.12 9.64 -24.57
N GLN A 241 -8.94 10.20 -24.86
CA GLN A 241 -8.35 10.11 -26.21
C GLN A 241 -8.10 8.65 -26.60
N LEU A 242 -7.59 7.84 -25.66
CA LEU A 242 -7.35 6.42 -25.89
C LEU A 242 -8.66 5.63 -26.10
N ILE A 243 -9.71 5.94 -25.34
CA ILE A 243 -11.05 5.36 -25.50
C ILE A 243 -11.58 5.57 -26.93
N LEU A 244 -11.39 6.77 -27.51
CA LEU A 244 -11.84 7.06 -28.88
C LEU A 244 -11.21 6.11 -29.92
N LEU A 245 -10.00 5.61 -29.67
CA LEU A 245 -9.31 4.67 -30.56
C LEU A 245 -9.68 3.22 -30.28
N VAL A 246 -9.73 2.83 -29.00
CA VAL A 246 -9.78 1.42 -28.58
C VAL A 246 -11.21 0.90 -28.48
N PHE A 247 -12.15 1.70 -27.96
CA PHE A 247 -13.52 1.25 -27.69
C PHE A 247 -14.34 0.89 -28.94
N PRO A 248 -14.18 1.56 -30.10
CA PRO A 248 -14.83 1.11 -31.33
C PRO A 248 -14.45 -0.33 -31.70
N LYS A 249 -13.18 -0.72 -31.49
CA LYS A 249 -12.70 -2.09 -31.74
C LYS A 249 -13.23 -3.06 -30.68
N TYR A 250 -13.13 -2.69 -29.41
CA TYR A 250 -13.68 -3.48 -28.31
C TYR A 250 -15.18 -3.76 -28.48
N THR A 251 -15.96 -2.77 -28.89
CA THR A 251 -17.41 -2.92 -29.12
C THR A 251 -17.71 -3.97 -30.18
N ILE A 252 -16.93 -4.02 -31.26
CA ILE A 252 -17.06 -5.04 -32.31
C ILE A 252 -16.75 -6.43 -31.73
N ILE A 253 -15.63 -6.57 -31.02
CA ILE A 253 -15.20 -7.83 -30.39
C ILE A 253 -16.27 -8.33 -29.41
N LYS A 254 -16.73 -7.46 -28.51
CA LYS A 254 -17.79 -7.73 -27.54
C LYS A 254 -19.08 -8.23 -28.19
N ASN A 255 -19.52 -7.58 -29.27
CA ASN A 255 -20.73 -7.98 -29.98
C ASN A 255 -20.59 -9.34 -30.68
N LEU A 256 -19.39 -9.69 -31.15
CA LEU A 256 -19.10 -10.99 -31.75
C LEU A 256 -19.05 -12.12 -30.70
N TRP A 257 -18.61 -11.81 -29.48
CA TRP A 257 -18.56 -12.77 -28.37
C TRP A 257 -19.94 -13.13 -27.81
N PHE A 258 -20.98 -12.32 -28.09
CA PHE A 258 -22.29 -12.49 -27.47
C PHE A 258 -23.04 -13.74 -27.97
N SER A 259 -23.01 -14.79 -27.16
CA SER A 259 -24.05 -15.82 -27.07
C SER A 259 -24.20 -16.29 -25.61
N HIS A 260 -25.21 -15.74 -24.92
CA HIS A 260 -25.68 -16.11 -23.57
C HIS A 260 -24.73 -15.84 -22.39
N THR A 261 -25.11 -14.91 -21.50
CA THR A 261 -24.61 -14.89 -20.11
C THR A 261 -25.79 -15.07 -19.16
N ALA A 262 -25.73 -16.14 -18.35
CA ALA A 262 -26.62 -16.34 -17.22
C ALA A 262 -26.15 -15.45 -16.06
N GLY A 263 -27.05 -14.63 -15.53
CA GLY A 263 -26.76 -13.84 -14.33
C GLY A 263 -26.66 -14.75 -13.11
N VAL A 264 -25.45 -14.97 -12.61
CA VAL A 264 -25.25 -15.58 -11.29
C VAL A 264 -25.29 -14.47 -10.26
N ILE A 265 -26.29 -14.52 -9.36
CA ILE A 265 -26.30 -13.65 -8.17
C ILE A 265 -25.25 -14.20 -7.21
N ASP A 266 -24.13 -13.51 -7.11
CA ASP A 266 -23.09 -13.80 -6.12
C ASP A 266 -23.54 -13.28 -4.75
N ILE A 267 -23.92 -14.19 -3.85
CA ILE A 267 -24.38 -13.88 -2.47
C ILE A 267 -23.30 -13.11 -1.71
N ILE A 268 -22.02 -13.32 -2.00
CA ILE A 268 -20.91 -12.60 -1.37
C ILE A 268 -20.92 -11.13 -1.80
N LYS A 269 -21.15 -10.83 -3.09
CA LYS A 269 -21.34 -9.45 -3.59
C LYS A 269 -22.50 -8.74 -2.87
N LEU A 270 -23.56 -9.49 -2.55
CA LEU A 270 -24.71 -8.96 -1.81
C LEU A 270 -24.33 -8.62 -0.35
N LEU A 271 -23.66 -9.54 0.35
CA LEU A 271 -23.23 -9.38 1.75
C LEU A 271 -22.23 -8.23 1.94
N ASP A 272 -21.22 -8.12 1.06
CA ASP A 272 -20.28 -6.99 1.09
C ASP A 272 -21.02 -5.65 0.95
N SER A 273 -22.03 -5.60 0.08
CA SER A 273 -22.84 -4.38 -0.13
C SER A 273 -23.69 -3.99 1.08
N TYR A 274 -24.10 -4.96 1.92
CA TYR A 274 -24.81 -4.70 3.17
C TYR A 274 -23.85 -4.19 4.25
N LEU A 275 -22.72 -4.87 4.46
CA LEU A 275 -21.71 -4.48 5.43
C LEU A 275 -21.15 -3.09 5.15
N ALA A 276 -20.84 -2.80 3.88
CA ALA A 276 -20.33 -1.50 3.47
C ALA A 276 -21.31 -0.36 3.76
N LYS A 277 -22.63 -0.62 3.79
CA LYS A 277 -23.66 0.40 4.01
C LYS A 277 -24.06 0.61 5.47
N ASP A 278 -23.54 -0.19 6.39
CA ASP A 278 -23.83 -0.04 7.82
C ASP A 278 -23.15 1.22 8.40
N GLU A 279 -23.95 2.13 8.95
CA GLU A 279 -23.46 3.41 9.49
C GLU A 279 -22.59 3.24 10.74
N LYS A 280 -22.83 2.22 11.57
CA LYS A 280 -22.03 1.96 12.78
C LYS A 280 -20.63 1.48 12.39
N ILE A 281 -20.56 0.58 11.40
CA ILE A 281 -19.29 0.10 10.84
C ILE A 281 -18.50 1.28 10.26
N ARG A 282 -19.14 2.12 9.44
CA ARG A 282 -18.51 3.33 8.87
C ARG A 282 -17.99 4.30 9.94
N SER A 283 -18.79 4.59 10.96
CA SER A 283 -18.40 5.47 12.07
C SER A 283 -17.18 4.92 12.81
N CYS A 284 -17.21 3.64 13.17
CA CYS A 284 -16.11 2.96 13.84
C CYS A 284 -14.81 3.01 13.03
N ILE A 285 -14.88 2.70 11.72
CA ILE A 285 -13.72 2.76 10.84
C ILE A 285 -13.17 4.19 10.73
N ASN A 286 -14.04 5.21 10.64
CA ASN A 286 -13.62 6.61 10.61
C ASN A 286 -12.86 7.02 11.88
N GLU A 287 -13.36 6.62 13.05
CA GLU A 287 -12.71 6.89 14.34
C GLU A 287 -11.33 6.22 14.42
N ILE A 288 -11.26 4.93 14.05
CA ILE A 288 -10.00 4.17 14.02
C ILE A 288 -9.01 4.81 13.04
N TYR A 289 -9.47 5.22 11.86
CA TYR A 289 -8.62 5.87 10.86
C TYR A 289 -8.01 7.16 11.40
N CYS A 290 -8.85 8.06 11.93
CA CYS A 290 -8.42 9.31 12.53
C CYS A 290 -7.43 9.09 13.68
N TYR A 291 -7.66 8.07 14.51
CA TYR A 291 -6.75 7.69 15.59
C TYR A 291 -5.41 7.20 15.06
N ASN A 292 -5.42 6.22 14.14
CA ASN A 292 -4.19 5.64 13.57
C ASN A 292 -3.35 6.68 12.82
N THR A 293 -3.97 7.62 12.10
CA THR A 293 -3.20 8.67 11.42
C THR A 293 -2.46 9.59 12.40
N LYS A 294 -3.05 9.87 13.58
CA LYS A 294 -2.38 10.63 14.64
C LYS A 294 -1.22 9.84 15.23
N GLN A 295 -1.42 8.54 15.50
CA GLN A 295 -0.38 7.65 16.02
C GLN A 295 0.79 7.51 15.05
N LEU A 296 0.50 7.31 13.76
CA LEU A 296 1.50 7.22 12.71
C LEU A 296 2.48 8.41 12.75
N LYS A 297 1.96 9.65 12.83
CA LYS A 297 2.82 10.84 12.94
C LYS A 297 3.76 10.81 14.13
N GLN A 298 3.24 10.41 15.30
CA GLN A 298 4.02 10.40 16.54
C GLN A 298 5.15 9.38 16.44
N TYR A 299 4.85 8.17 15.99
CA TYR A 299 5.83 7.09 15.88
C TYR A 299 6.85 7.32 14.76
N VAL A 300 6.43 7.92 13.65
CA VAL A 300 7.36 8.35 12.59
C VAL A 300 8.29 9.46 13.11
N LYS A 301 7.77 10.46 13.82
CA LYS A 301 8.59 11.52 14.43
C LYS A 301 9.61 10.93 15.41
N MET A 302 9.20 9.95 16.20
CA MET A 302 10.08 9.21 17.11
C MET A 302 11.20 8.48 16.35
N ALA A 303 10.85 7.68 15.34
CA ALA A 303 11.84 6.93 14.56
C ALA A 303 12.86 7.85 13.84
N VAL A 304 12.37 8.93 13.22
CA VAL A 304 13.23 9.94 12.58
C VAL A 304 14.12 10.65 13.60
N GLY A 305 13.58 10.96 14.78
CA GLY A 305 14.31 11.61 15.87
C GLY A 305 15.43 10.72 16.43
N VAL A 306 15.17 9.42 16.64
CA VAL A 306 16.17 8.44 17.07
C VAL A 306 17.30 8.33 16.05
N ASP A 307 16.98 8.16 14.76
CA ASP A 307 17.99 8.10 13.69
C ASP A 307 18.84 9.37 13.62
N ALA A 308 18.24 10.54 13.85
CA ALA A 308 18.96 11.83 13.88
C ALA A 308 19.87 11.95 15.11
N GLY A 309 19.37 11.55 16.29
CA GLY A 309 20.13 11.54 17.54
C GLY A 309 21.35 10.63 17.45
N LEU A 310 21.18 9.39 16.98
CA LEU A 310 22.29 8.45 16.78
C LEU A 310 23.37 9.00 15.83
N LYS A 311 22.96 9.65 14.73
CA LYS A 311 23.90 10.32 13.82
C LYS A 311 24.66 11.46 14.50
N GLN A 312 23.99 12.23 15.35
CA GLN A 312 24.62 13.33 16.08
C GLN A 312 25.61 12.81 17.13
N ILE A 313 25.25 11.78 17.88
CA ILE A 313 26.14 11.14 18.87
C ILE A 313 27.42 10.60 18.19
N LYS A 314 27.27 9.95 17.03
CA LYS A 314 28.42 9.49 16.23
C LYS A 314 29.31 10.65 15.78
N LYS A 315 28.74 11.80 15.39
CA LYS A 315 29.51 13.01 15.03
C LYS A 315 30.27 13.60 16.21
N LEU A 316 29.75 13.44 17.43
CA LEU A 316 30.39 13.90 18.67
C LEU A 316 31.52 12.96 19.14
N GLY A 317 31.80 11.87 18.41
CA GLY A 317 32.84 10.90 18.79
C GLY A 317 32.47 10.03 19.99
N ILE A 318 31.20 10.07 20.44
CA ILE A 318 30.70 9.26 21.54
C ILE A 318 30.44 7.86 20.99
N SER A 319 31.16 6.87 21.52
CA SER A 319 30.93 5.46 21.20
C SER A 319 29.76 4.93 22.03
N ILE A 320 28.62 4.69 21.38
CA ILE A 320 27.59 3.79 21.92
C ILE A 320 27.98 2.38 21.45
N GLU A 321 27.80 1.37 22.30
CA GLU A 321 27.85 -0.03 21.83
C GLU A 321 26.97 -0.17 20.57
N ASN A 322 27.58 -0.62 19.48
CA ASN A 322 26.94 -0.64 18.16
C ASN A 322 25.63 -1.44 18.17
N GLU A 323 25.54 -2.47 19.02
CA GLU A 323 24.38 -3.35 19.17
C GLU A 323 23.20 -2.63 19.83
N SER A 324 23.42 -1.89 20.92
CA SER A 324 22.39 -1.12 21.63
C SER A 324 21.81 0.02 20.77
N ALA A 325 22.67 0.75 20.05
CA ALA A 325 22.21 1.78 19.11
C ALA A 325 21.41 1.19 17.94
N ARG A 326 21.84 0.04 17.41
CA ARG A 326 21.16 -0.67 16.32
C ARG A 326 19.82 -1.25 16.78
N PHE A 327 19.73 -1.79 17.99
CA PHE A 327 18.49 -2.29 18.58
C PHE A 327 17.43 -1.20 18.71
N ILE A 328 17.77 -0.04 19.30
CA ILE A 328 16.84 1.11 19.43
C ILE A 328 16.46 1.65 18.04
N SER A 329 17.46 1.74 17.15
CA SER A 329 17.34 1.83 15.69
C SER A 329 16.14 1.10 15.12
N GLU A 330 16.30 -0.22 15.03
CA GLU A 330 15.33 -1.11 14.39
C GLU A 330 14.00 -1.17 15.13
N PHE A 331 14.00 -1.10 16.46
CA PHE A 331 12.77 -1.05 17.25
C PHE A 331 11.83 0.05 16.78
N THR A 332 12.33 1.29 16.70
CA THR A 332 11.51 2.42 16.27
C THR A 332 11.08 2.31 14.82
N ARG A 333 11.89 1.65 13.97
CA ARG A 333 11.52 1.34 12.58
C ARG A 333 10.37 0.34 12.50
N ILE A 334 10.41 -0.74 13.28
CA ILE A 334 9.34 -1.73 13.30
C ILE A 334 8.02 -1.08 13.71
N ILE A 335 8.01 -0.27 14.77
CA ILE A 335 6.80 0.43 15.21
C ILE A 335 6.26 1.33 14.08
N ALA A 336 7.12 2.15 13.49
CA ALA A 336 6.68 3.07 12.44
C ALA A 336 6.16 2.33 11.20
N LEU A 337 6.81 1.25 10.76
CA LEU A 337 6.35 0.41 9.65
C LEU A 337 5.02 -0.28 9.97
N SER A 338 4.85 -0.78 11.20
CA SER A 338 3.59 -1.39 11.67
C SER A 338 2.44 -0.39 11.62
N GLU A 339 2.69 0.85 12.03
CA GLU A 339 1.68 1.92 12.01
C GLU A 339 1.40 2.43 10.58
N PHE A 340 2.40 2.42 9.69
CA PHE A 340 2.14 2.65 8.26
C PHE A 340 1.19 1.59 7.68
N LEU A 341 1.42 0.30 8.00
CA LEU A 341 0.54 -0.78 7.54
C LEU A 341 -0.88 -0.61 8.07
N LEU A 342 -1.04 -0.41 9.39
CA LEU A 342 -2.35 -0.26 10.01
C LEU A 342 -3.11 0.95 9.46
N ASN A 343 -2.42 2.07 9.23
CA ASN A 343 -3.04 3.25 8.65
C ASN A 343 -3.49 3.00 7.20
N ASP A 344 -2.67 2.30 6.39
CA ASP A 344 -3.03 1.97 5.01
C ASP A 344 -4.21 0.97 4.96
N ILE A 345 -4.17 -0.11 5.75
CA ILE A 345 -5.26 -1.09 5.86
C ILE A 345 -6.58 -0.40 6.21
N VAL A 346 -6.59 0.44 7.25
CA VAL A 346 -7.81 1.11 7.70
C VAL A 346 -8.29 2.12 6.66
N ALA A 347 -7.40 2.83 5.97
CA ALA A 347 -7.78 3.71 4.85
C ALA A 347 -8.44 2.93 3.71
N ILE A 348 -7.93 1.75 3.38
CA ILE A 348 -8.46 0.90 2.30
C ILE A 348 -9.81 0.32 2.68
N ILE A 349 -9.95 -0.22 3.90
CA ILE A 349 -11.24 -0.71 4.42
C ILE A 349 -12.26 0.43 4.42
N ARG A 350 -11.84 1.65 4.80
CA ARG A 350 -12.69 2.83 4.74
C ARG A 350 -13.15 3.11 3.30
N ALA A 351 -12.23 3.15 2.33
CA ALA A 351 -12.60 3.33 0.92
C ALA A 351 -13.59 2.26 0.44
N ALA A 352 -13.34 1.00 0.79
CA ALA A 352 -14.21 -0.13 0.46
C ALA A 352 -15.62 -0.01 1.08
N CYS A 353 -15.76 0.58 2.27
CA CYS A 353 -17.08 0.86 2.88
C CYS A 353 -17.85 1.99 2.17
N TYR A 354 -17.13 2.91 1.51
CA TYR A 354 -17.73 4.00 0.73
C TYR A 354 -17.92 3.65 -0.75
N ALA A 355 -17.50 2.46 -1.18
CA ALA A 355 -17.68 1.99 -2.54
C ALA A 355 -19.17 1.86 -2.91
N GLU A 356 -19.50 2.16 -4.17
CA GLU A 356 -20.85 2.03 -4.75
C GLU A 356 -21.09 0.67 -5.42
N SER A 357 -20.03 -0.10 -5.65
CA SER A 357 -20.11 -1.44 -6.23
C SER A 357 -19.19 -2.44 -5.52
N SER A 358 -19.51 -3.73 -5.64
CA SER A 358 -18.63 -4.80 -5.13
C SER A 358 -17.27 -4.80 -5.82
N TRP A 359 -17.22 -4.40 -7.10
CA TRP A 359 -15.97 -4.27 -7.85
C TRP A 359 -15.08 -3.16 -7.31
N GLU A 360 -15.68 -1.99 -7.04
CA GLU A 360 -14.97 -0.87 -6.41
C GLU A 360 -14.44 -1.27 -5.03
N SER A 361 -15.23 -2.00 -4.24
CA SER A 361 -14.79 -2.54 -2.94
C SER A 361 -13.59 -3.50 -3.10
N ARG A 362 -13.72 -4.57 -3.89
CA ARG A 362 -12.67 -5.60 -4.07
C ARG A 362 -11.37 -5.03 -4.63
N ILE A 363 -11.46 -4.13 -5.62
CA ILE A 363 -10.29 -3.48 -6.23
C ILE A 363 -9.53 -2.63 -5.21
N CYS A 364 -10.22 -1.97 -4.27
CA CYS A 364 -9.54 -1.32 -3.15
C CYS A 364 -8.83 -2.33 -2.25
N LEU A 365 -9.54 -3.38 -1.85
CA LEU A 365 -9.06 -4.36 -0.87
C LEU A 365 -7.75 -5.03 -1.28
N LYS A 366 -7.49 -5.21 -2.59
CA LYS A 366 -6.23 -5.77 -3.10
C LYS A 366 -4.98 -5.07 -2.55
N ARG A 367 -5.08 -3.78 -2.22
CA ARG A 367 -3.95 -2.99 -1.70
C ARG A 367 -3.51 -3.46 -0.32
N ILE A 368 -4.41 -4.02 0.49
CA ILE A 368 -4.09 -4.55 1.81
C ILE A 368 -3.01 -5.62 1.71
N HIS A 369 -3.18 -6.56 0.76
CA HIS A 369 -2.25 -7.66 0.51
C HIS A 369 -0.88 -7.17 0.06
N VAL A 370 -0.82 -6.18 -0.84
CA VAL A 370 0.47 -5.60 -1.26
C VAL A 370 1.18 -4.94 -0.08
N SER A 371 0.47 -4.11 0.70
CA SER A 371 1.06 -3.42 1.85
C SER A 371 1.48 -4.40 2.95
N ALA A 372 0.68 -5.44 3.19
CA ALA A 372 0.98 -6.49 4.15
C ALA A 372 2.22 -7.28 3.74
N TYR A 373 2.29 -7.77 2.50
CA TYR A 373 3.47 -8.46 1.97
C TYR A 373 4.74 -7.62 2.17
N GLU A 374 4.71 -6.35 1.73
CA GLU A 374 5.87 -5.47 1.77
C GLU A 374 6.37 -5.17 3.17
N ILE A 375 5.45 -4.96 4.11
CA ILE A 375 5.78 -4.55 5.47
C ILE A 375 6.13 -5.77 6.33
N PHE A 376 5.40 -6.88 6.22
CA PHE A 376 5.75 -8.11 6.92
C PHE A 376 7.12 -8.63 6.46
N ASN A 377 7.42 -8.61 5.16
CA ASN A 377 8.74 -9.03 4.67
C ASN A 377 9.88 -8.13 5.20
N LYS A 378 9.64 -6.83 5.38
CA LYS A 378 10.66 -5.91 5.94
C LYS A 378 10.82 -6.04 7.44
N ILE A 379 9.73 -6.27 8.15
CA ILE A 379 9.76 -6.45 9.59
C ILE A 379 10.37 -7.81 9.91
N PHE A 380 9.83 -8.89 9.37
CA PHE A 380 10.13 -10.28 9.78
C PHE A 380 10.96 -11.07 8.76
N GLY A 381 10.77 -10.83 7.46
CA GLY A 381 11.38 -11.62 6.39
C GLY A 381 10.64 -12.94 6.14
N PHE A 382 10.34 -13.25 4.88
CA PHE A 382 9.66 -14.50 4.48
C PHE A 382 10.62 -15.65 4.16
N ASN A 383 11.84 -15.34 3.71
CA ASN A 383 12.89 -16.31 3.38
C ASN A 383 14.22 -15.93 4.04
N GLU A 384 15.21 -16.82 4.01
CA GLU A 384 16.52 -16.60 4.64
C GLU A 384 17.20 -15.29 4.18
N SER A 385 17.12 -14.92 2.90
CA SER A 385 17.73 -13.68 2.43
C SER A 385 17.05 -12.45 3.04
N SER A 386 15.73 -12.44 3.07
CA SER A 386 14.93 -11.34 3.63
C SER A 386 15.01 -11.27 5.16
N LYS A 387 15.09 -12.41 5.87
CA LYS A 387 15.29 -12.48 7.32
C LYS A 387 16.59 -11.81 7.72
N MET A 388 17.68 -12.08 6.99
CA MET A 388 19.01 -11.49 7.24
C MET A 388 19.03 -9.97 7.14
N ILE A 389 18.14 -9.38 6.35
CA ILE A 389 18.01 -7.92 6.17
C ILE A 389 16.74 -7.36 6.81
N SER A 390 16.02 -8.13 7.61
CA SER A 390 14.80 -7.71 8.28
C SER A 390 15.10 -6.73 9.43
N CYS A 391 14.08 -6.01 9.89
CA CYS A 391 14.18 -5.23 11.12
C CYS A 391 14.20 -6.11 12.37
N PHE A 392 13.71 -7.35 12.28
CA PHE A 392 13.66 -8.28 13.42
C PHE A 392 15.01 -8.93 13.76
N GLN A 393 15.91 -9.04 12.79
CA GLN A 393 17.23 -9.67 12.98
C GLN A 393 18.02 -9.12 14.19
N PRO A 394 18.09 -7.79 14.44
CA PRO A 394 18.75 -7.29 15.65
C PRO A 394 18.00 -7.56 16.96
N VAL A 395 16.69 -7.80 16.92
CA VAL A 395 15.92 -8.22 18.11
C VAL A 395 16.35 -9.62 18.54
N GLU A 396 16.49 -10.54 17.59
CA GLU A 396 16.93 -11.92 17.86
C GLU A 396 18.35 -11.96 18.43
N LEU A 397 19.25 -11.12 17.92
CA LEU A 397 20.60 -10.99 18.48
C LEU A 397 20.60 -10.56 19.95
N VAL A 398 19.77 -9.57 20.30
CA VAL A 398 19.66 -9.09 21.69
C VAL A 398 19.09 -10.17 22.61
N VAL A 399 18.11 -10.94 22.13
CA VAL A 399 17.54 -12.05 22.91
C VAL A 399 18.59 -13.14 23.17
N ASN A 400 19.40 -13.47 22.17
CA ASN A 400 20.49 -14.43 22.30
C ASN A 400 21.59 -13.94 23.26
N GLU A 401 21.91 -12.64 23.25
CA GLU A 401 22.89 -12.07 24.19
C GLU A 401 22.38 -12.11 25.64
N LEU A 402 21.08 -11.84 25.84
CA LEU A 402 20.46 -11.90 27.16
C LEU A 402 20.46 -13.31 27.77
N ASN A 403 20.29 -14.34 26.94
CA ASN A 403 20.16 -15.73 27.37
C ASN A 403 19.12 -15.94 28.49
N ASP A 404 18.02 -15.18 28.47
CA ASP A 404 16.91 -15.24 29.42
C ASP A 404 15.81 -16.17 28.87
N VAL A 405 15.46 -17.20 29.65
CA VAL A 405 14.50 -18.24 29.28
C VAL A 405 13.10 -17.67 29.05
N GLU A 406 12.66 -16.71 29.88
CA GLU A 406 11.34 -16.10 29.75
C GLU A 406 11.27 -15.21 28.51
N VAL A 407 12.32 -14.42 28.26
CA VAL A 407 12.43 -13.57 27.06
C VAL A 407 12.39 -14.42 25.78
N THR A 408 13.11 -15.54 25.78
CA THR A 408 13.18 -16.48 24.65
C THR A 408 11.82 -17.13 24.40
N ALA A 409 11.17 -17.66 25.43
CA ALA A 409 9.85 -18.28 25.28
C ALA A 409 8.78 -17.31 24.75
N LYS A 410 8.82 -16.03 25.17
CA LYS A 410 7.91 -15.00 24.63
C LYS A 410 8.21 -14.68 23.17
N LEU A 411 9.48 -14.66 22.76
CA LEU A 411 9.88 -14.48 21.37
C LEU A 411 9.32 -15.60 20.49
N GLU A 412 9.52 -16.85 20.89
CA GLU A 412 9.06 -18.04 20.15
C GLU A 412 7.54 -18.04 19.99
N ALA A 413 6.79 -17.68 21.05
CA ALA A 413 5.34 -17.55 20.98
C ALA A 413 4.91 -16.48 19.97
N LEU A 414 5.61 -15.35 19.93
CA LEU A 414 5.36 -14.25 19.00
C LEU A 414 5.68 -14.66 17.55
N GLN A 415 6.82 -15.30 17.31
CA GLN A 415 7.21 -15.84 16.00
C GLN A 415 6.16 -16.85 15.48
N LYS A 416 5.72 -17.78 16.33
CA LYS A 416 4.67 -18.74 15.99
C LYS A 416 3.35 -18.04 15.62
N ARG A 417 3.01 -16.93 16.29
CA ARG A 417 1.82 -16.13 15.97
C ARG A 417 1.97 -15.41 14.63
N VAL A 418 3.14 -14.83 14.35
CA VAL A 418 3.48 -14.23 13.05
C VAL A 418 3.32 -15.25 11.93
N GLU A 419 3.93 -16.44 12.06
CA GLU A 419 3.81 -17.52 11.08
C GLU A 419 2.36 -17.97 10.87
N THR A 420 1.58 -18.03 11.95
CA THR A 420 0.15 -18.36 11.86
C THR A 420 -0.61 -17.33 11.03
N ILE A 421 -0.34 -16.04 11.21
CA ILE A 421 -0.98 -14.97 10.43
C ILE A 421 -0.51 -15.01 8.97
N ILE A 422 0.79 -15.18 8.73
CA ILE A 422 1.35 -15.30 7.36
C ILE A 422 0.64 -16.43 6.61
N ARG A 423 0.55 -17.63 7.20
CA ARG A 423 -0.10 -18.78 6.56
C ARG A 423 -1.62 -18.63 6.42
N LYS A 424 -2.29 -18.02 7.40
CA LYS A 424 -3.75 -17.85 7.38
C LYS A 424 -4.20 -16.94 6.24
N TYR A 425 -3.40 -15.93 5.92
CA TYR A 425 -3.72 -14.89 4.94
C TYR A 425 -2.82 -14.93 3.69
N ASP A 426 -2.02 -15.99 3.53
CA ASP A 426 -1.10 -16.20 2.39
C ASP A 426 -0.17 -15.00 2.11
N LEU A 427 0.33 -14.36 3.18
CA LEU A 427 1.04 -13.07 3.07
C LEU A 427 2.39 -13.14 2.35
N ASP A 428 2.95 -14.34 2.17
CA ASP A 428 4.20 -14.61 1.46
C ASP A 428 3.99 -15.03 0.00
N ASN A 429 2.75 -14.95 -0.50
CA ASN A 429 2.42 -15.21 -1.91
C ASN A 429 2.91 -14.08 -2.84
N GLU A 430 4.09 -14.30 -3.44
CA GLU A 430 4.71 -13.33 -4.35
C GLU A 430 3.90 -13.14 -5.65
N ASP A 431 3.23 -14.18 -6.15
CA ASP A 431 2.44 -14.10 -7.38
C ASP A 431 1.19 -13.23 -7.19
N GLU A 432 0.47 -13.40 -6.08
CA GLU A 432 -0.67 -12.55 -5.72
C GLU A 432 -0.23 -11.11 -5.50
N ARG A 433 0.84 -10.89 -4.74
CA ARG A 433 1.41 -9.55 -4.55
C ARG A 433 1.75 -8.91 -5.89
N ASN A 434 2.39 -9.63 -6.80
CA ASN A 434 2.76 -9.10 -8.11
C ASN A 434 1.53 -8.75 -8.95
N ALA A 435 0.52 -9.62 -8.98
CA ALA A 435 -0.73 -9.39 -9.70
C ALA A 435 -1.52 -8.19 -9.16
N PHE A 436 -1.54 -7.97 -7.84
CA PHE A 436 -2.19 -6.80 -7.22
C PHE A 436 -1.36 -5.52 -7.28
N THR A 437 -0.06 -5.64 -7.53
CA THR A 437 0.85 -4.49 -7.63
C THR A 437 0.90 -3.96 -9.05
N HIS A 438 0.96 -4.85 -10.04
CA HIS A 438 1.28 -4.53 -11.42
C HIS A 438 0.24 -5.09 -12.36
N PHE A 439 -0.35 -4.24 -13.21
CA PHE A 439 -1.09 -4.74 -14.38
C PHE A 439 -0.15 -5.50 -15.34
N ARG A 440 1.12 -5.08 -15.36
CA ARG A 440 2.17 -5.64 -16.21
C ARG A 440 3.57 -5.49 -15.60
N ASN A 441 4.40 -6.51 -15.75
CA ASN A 441 5.84 -6.44 -15.47
C ASN A 441 6.63 -7.12 -16.60
N ALA A 442 7.49 -6.37 -17.30
CA ALA A 442 8.13 -6.82 -18.55
C ALA A 442 7.10 -7.37 -19.56
N GLU A 443 7.22 -8.62 -20.00
CA GLU A 443 6.26 -9.26 -20.91
C GLU A 443 5.05 -9.89 -20.21
N ASN A 444 5.10 -10.00 -18.87
CA ASN A 444 4.04 -10.65 -18.09
C ASN A 444 2.88 -9.69 -17.82
N ILE A 445 1.69 -10.06 -18.30
CA ILE A 445 0.43 -9.34 -18.08
C ILE A 445 -0.41 -10.12 -17.06
N TYR A 446 -0.74 -9.48 -15.94
CA TYR A 446 -1.34 -10.12 -14.77
C TYR A 446 -2.87 -10.05 -14.71
N LEU A 447 -3.54 -9.51 -15.73
CA LEU A 447 -4.99 -9.22 -15.69
C LEU A 447 -5.88 -10.43 -15.31
N SER A 448 -5.63 -11.62 -15.87
CA SER A 448 -6.37 -12.84 -15.50
C SER A 448 -6.12 -13.24 -14.04
N THR A 449 -4.86 -13.25 -13.64
CA THR A 449 -4.42 -13.64 -12.30
C THR A 449 -4.96 -12.66 -11.25
N GLU A 450 -4.87 -11.36 -11.51
CA GLU A 450 -5.44 -10.30 -10.67
C GLU A 450 -6.95 -10.52 -10.48
N PHE A 451 -7.68 -10.84 -11.53
CA PHE A 451 -9.12 -11.10 -11.45
C PHE A 451 -9.48 -12.34 -10.60
N GLU A 452 -8.72 -13.42 -10.75
CA GLU A 452 -8.90 -14.62 -9.94
C GLU A 452 -8.72 -14.33 -8.45
N TYR A 453 -7.70 -13.55 -8.10
CA TYR A 453 -7.48 -13.13 -6.71
C TYR A 453 -8.53 -12.13 -6.23
N LEU A 454 -8.88 -11.11 -7.03
CA LEU A 454 -9.92 -10.13 -6.70
C LEU A 454 -11.27 -10.80 -6.35
N ASN A 455 -11.61 -11.91 -7.02
CA ASN A 455 -12.85 -12.64 -6.73
C ASN A 455 -12.87 -13.36 -5.38
N LYS A 456 -11.71 -13.58 -4.76
CA LYS A 456 -11.58 -14.18 -3.43
C LYS A 456 -11.67 -13.14 -2.31
N LEU A 457 -11.45 -11.87 -2.62
CA LEU A 457 -11.46 -10.80 -1.62
C LEU A 457 -12.88 -10.47 -1.15
N THR A 458 -13.04 -10.38 0.17
CA THR A 458 -14.28 -9.94 0.82
C THR A 458 -13.96 -8.87 1.86
N LEU A 459 -14.86 -7.89 2.04
CA LEU A 459 -14.64 -6.84 3.02
C LEU A 459 -14.56 -7.41 4.45
N PHE A 460 -15.31 -8.47 4.70
CA PHE A 460 -15.35 -9.14 5.99
C PHE A 460 -13.99 -9.75 6.36
N ASP A 461 -13.39 -10.53 5.47
CA ASP A 461 -12.11 -11.19 5.74
C ASP A 461 -10.98 -10.17 5.98
N GLU A 462 -11.00 -9.06 5.23
CA GLU A 462 -10.03 -7.98 5.40
C GLU A 462 -10.18 -7.22 6.72
N ILE A 463 -11.41 -7.08 7.23
CA ILE A 463 -11.64 -6.54 8.58
C ILE A 463 -11.05 -7.48 9.65
N TYR A 464 -11.22 -8.80 9.50
CA TYR A 464 -10.60 -9.75 10.42
C TYR A 464 -9.07 -9.70 10.33
N PHE A 465 -8.52 -9.59 9.12
CA PHE A 465 -7.09 -9.41 8.92
C PHE A 465 -6.56 -8.17 9.64
N ALA A 466 -7.27 -7.03 9.53
CA ALA A 466 -6.91 -5.81 10.23
C ALA A 466 -6.91 -5.98 11.76
N ILE A 467 -7.91 -6.67 12.31
CA ILE A 467 -8.02 -6.96 13.75
C ILE A 467 -6.87 -7.85 14.21
N ASP A 468 -6.62 -8.97 13.51
CA ASP A 468 -5.56 -9.91 13.86
C ASP A 468 -4.17 -9.25 13.75
N THR A 469 -3.95 -8.44 12.73
CA THR A 469 -2.71 -7.66 12.55
C THR A 469 -2.52 -6.63 13.66
N LYS A 470 -3.57 -5.89 14.05
CA LYS A 470 -3.48 -4.94 15.17
C LYS A 470 -3.18 -5.64 16.49
N ARG A 471 -3.78 -6.80 16.74
CA ARG A 471 -3.50 -7.61 17.94
C ARG A 471 -2.05 -8.08 17.95
N LEU A 472 -1.56 -8.61 16.84
CA LEU A 472 -0.16 -9.00 16.68
C LEU A 472 0.77 -7.82 17.00
N PHE A 473 0.56 -6.65 16.39
CA PHE A 473 1.43 -5.50 16.62
C PHE A 473 1.35 -4.94 18.04
N ASN A 474 0.19 -5.03 18.71
CA ASN A 474 0.08 -4.66 20.12
C ASN A 474 0.85 -5.61 21.04
N GLU A 475 0.77 -6.93 20.79
CA GLU A 475 1.56 -7.94 21.51
C GLU A 475 3.05 -7.73 21.26
N PHE A 476 3.41 -7.47 20.01
CA PHE A 476 4.76 -7.16 19.58
C PHE A 476 5.33 -5.92 20.31
N LEU A 477 4.56 -4.84 20.38
CA LEU A 477 4.94 -3.63 21.10
C LEU A 477 5.16 -3.91 22.60
N ARG A 478 4.28 -4.68 23.24
CA ARG A 478 4.44 -5.09 24.64
C ARG A 478 5.70 -5.92 24.84
N TYR A 479 5.96 -6.87 23.93
CA TYR A 479 7.15 -7.69 23.96
C TYR A 479 8.43 -6.85 23.87
N ILE A 480 8.48 -5.87 22.96
CA ILE A 480 9.69 -5.07 22.82
C ILE A 480 9.91 -4.13 24.00
N VAL A 481 8.85 -3.55 24.57
CA VAL A 481 8.99 -2.75 25.80
C VAL A 481 9.58 -3.62 26.92
N TYR A 482 9.09 -4.84 27.08
CA TYR A 482 9.61 -5.81 28.04
C TYR A 482 11.09 -6.17 27.75
N LEU A 483 11.42 -6.48 26.48
CA LEU A 483 12.78 -6.78 26.06
C LEU A 483 13.73 -5.61 26.32
N GLY A 484 13.30 -4.38 26.00
CA GLY A 484 14.09 -3.17 26.22
C GLY A 484 14.39 -2.92 27.69
N GLN A 485 13.45 -3.19 28.60
CA GLN A 485 13.68 -3.13 30.04
C GLN A 485 14.72 -4.16 30.49
N LYS A 486 14.55 -5.43 30.08
CA LYS A 486 15.48 -6.51 30.41
C LYS A 486 16.89 -6.24 29.90
N TYR A 487 17.00 -5.78 28.65
CA TYR A 487 18.27 -5.43 28.03
C TYR A 487 18.95 -4.24 28.72
N THR A 488 18.18 -3.25 29.17
CA THR A 488 18.73 -2.13 29.95
C THR A 488 19.32 -2.61 31.27
N THR A 489 18.60 -3.43 32.03
CA THR A 489 19.11 -4.00 33.29
C THR A 489 20.36 -4.86 33.06
N PHE A 490 20.35 -5.72 32.03
CA PHE A 490 21.51 -6.53 31.67
C PHE A 490 22.75 -5.67 31.35
N GLN A 491 22.57 -4.58 30.60
CA GLN A 491 23.66 -3.67 30.24
C GLN A 491 24.20 -2.90 31.46
N GLU A 492 23.33 -2.49 32.39
CA GLU A 492 23.74 -1.89 33.66
C GLU A 492 24.57 -2.88 34.50
N GLU A 493 24.12 -4.14 34.62
CA GLU A 493 24.85 -5.19 35.33
C GLU A 493 26.19 -5.54 34.68
N LYS A 494 26.23 -5.63 33.35
CA LYS A 494 27.44 -5.87 32.56
C LYS A 494 28.45 -4.75 32.77
N THR A 495 28.01 -3.49 32.69
CA THR A 495 28.84 -2.31 32.96
C THR A 495 29.36 -2.32 34.40
N LYS A 496 28.50 -2.62 35.37
CA LYS A 496 28.89 -2.73 36.79
C LYS A 496 29.96 -3.80 36.99
N LYS A 497 29.78 -5.00 36.43
CA LYS A 497 30.76 -6.11 36.48
C LYS A 497 32.07 -5.75 35.80
N GLN A 498 32.04 -5.11 34.63
CA GLN A 498 33.24 -4.65 33.94
C GLN A 498 34.02 -3.67 34.80
N ILE A 499 33.35 -2.65 35.36
CA ILE A 499 33.99 -1.70 36.26
C ILE A 499 34.55 -2.44 37.48
N SER A 500 33.77 -3.31 38.14
CA SER A 500 34.23 -4.10 39.29
C SER A 500 35.48 -4.92 38.97
N SER A 501 35.58 -5.52 37.78
CA SER A 501 36.76 -6.32 37.39
C SER A 501 38.07 -5.52 37.33
N TYR A 502 38.02 -4.19 37.16
CA TYR A 502 39.20 -3.32 37.27
C TYR A 502 39.57 -3.03 38.73
N PHE A 503 38.59 -3.02 39.63
CA PHE A 503 38.77 -2.67 41.04
C PHE A 503 39.05 -3.87 41.93
N ASP A 504 38.52 -5.05 41.61
CA ASP A 504 38.66 -6.27 42.40
C ASP A 504 40.14 -6.68 42.61
N PRO A 505 41.03 -6.65 41.61
CA PRO A 505 42.45 -6.94 41.83
C PRO A 505 43.13 -5.94 42.77
N ILE A 506 42.73 -4.66 42.71
CA ILE A 506 43.25 -3.61 43.59
C ILE A 506 42.76 -3.85 45.02
N LYS A 507 41.48 -4.20 45.19
CA LYS A 507 40.90 -4.54 46.49
C LYS A 507 41.59 -5.74 47.11
N VAL A 508 41.85 -6.79 46.33
CA VAL A 508 42.61 -7.98 46.76
C VAL A 508 44.04 -7.60 47.16
N ALA A 509 44.73 -6.77 46.38
CA ALA A 509 46.08 -6.30 46.71
C ALA A 509 46.12 -5.49 48.02
N ILE A 510 45.14 -4.62 48.26
CA ILE A 510 45.01 -3.87 49.53
C ILE A 510 44.80 -4.84 50.70
N MET A 511 43.91 -5.83 50.55
CA MET A 511 43.64 -6.81 51.61
C MET A 511 44.87 -7.67 51.95
N GLN A 512 45.66 -8.05 50.94
CA GLN A 512 46.88 -8.86 51.09
C GLN A 512 48.12 -8.05 51.50
N SER A 513 48.03 -6.72 51.56
CA SER A 513 49.15 -5.87 51.95
C SER A 513 49.48 -5.95 53.45
N THR A 514 50.70 -5.53 53.80
CA THR A 514 51.22 -5.52 55.18
C THR A 514 50.83 -4.28 55.98
N ILE A 515 49.99 -3.38 55.43
CA ILE A 515 49.52 -2.19 56.14
C ILE A 515 48.51 -2.57 57.24
N ASN A 516 48.33 -1.72 58.25
CA ASN A 516 47.42 -2.03 59.36
C ASN A 516 45.95 -2.03 58.91
N ASP A 517 45.09 -2.72 59.66
CA ASP A 517 43.68 -2.94 59.29
C ASP A 517 42.88 -1.65 59.13
N LYS A 518 43.21 -0.61 59.91
CA LYS A 518 42.54 0.70 59.83
C LYS A 518 42.87 1.44 58.53
N GLU A 519 44.10 1.31 58.03
CA GLU A 519 44.50 1.84 56.71
C GLU A 519 43.92 1.02 55.55
N LYS A 520 43.79 -0.31 55.71
CA LYS A 520 43.08 -1.14 54.72
C LYS A 520 41.63 -0.69 54.58
N GLU A 521 40.96 -0.45 55.70
CA GLU A 521 39.56 0.00 55.74
C GLU A 521 39.38 1.36 55.05
N ILE A 522 40.25 2.33 55.33
CA ILE A 522 40.25 3.65 54.67
C ILE A 522 40.49 3.52 53.16
N GLN A 523 41.45 2.69 52.73
CA GLN A 523 41.77 2.53 51.31
C GLN A 523 40.66 1.80 50.55
N ILE A 524 40.01 0.80 51.16
CA ILE A 524 38.84 0.14 50.58
C ILE A 524 37.69 1.13 50.43
N GLN A 525 37.42 1.95 51.45
CA GLN A 525 36.37 2.97 51.38
C GLN A 525 36.62 3.98 50.25
N LEU A 526 37.85 4.47 50.11
CA LEU A 526 38.24 5.37 49.01
C LEU A 526 38.13 4.71 47.62
N LEU A 527 38.39 3.40 47.55
CA LEU A 527 38.24 2.63 46.32
C LEU A 527 36.76 2.45 45.95
N GLU A 528 35.91 2.19 46.94
CA GLU A 528 34.45 2.08 46.78
C GLU A 528 33.82 3.42 46.39
N ASP A 529 34.26 4.53 47.01
CA ASP A 529 33.84 5.88 46.63
C ASP A 529 34.28 6.24 45.20
N LYS A 530 35.46 5.79 44.77
CA LYS A 530 35.93 5.94 43.38
C LYS A 530 35.12 5.08 42.42
N PHE A 531 34.80 3.84 42.79
CA PHE A 531 33.94 2.95 42.02
C PHE A 531 32.57 3.58 41.80
N GLU A 532 31.91 4.04 42.87
CA GLU A 532 30.61 4.71 42.80
C GLU A 532 30.66 5.99 41.97
N ASN A 533 31.72 6.80 42.11
CA ASN A 533 31.89 7.99 41.28
C ASN A 533 32.12 7.65 39.80
N LEU A 534 32.86 6.60 39.47
CA LEU A 534 33.08 6.17 38.09
C LEU A 534 31.82 5.56 37.49
N TYR A 535 31.11 4.71 38.23
CA TYR A 535 29.82 4.13 37.82
C TYR A 535 28.74 5.22 37.64
N ARG A 536 28.70 6.20 38.54
CA ARG A 536 27.83 7.38 38.38
C ARG A 536 28.25 8.21 37.19
N ARG A 537 29.54 8.40 36.90
CA ARG A 537 30.00 9.15 35.71
C ARG A 537 29.70 8.42 34.41
N SER A 538 29.88 7.09 34.33
CA SER A 538 29.50 6.31 33.15
C SER A 538 28.00 6.38 32.89
N ASN A 539 27.17 6.41 33.94
CA ASN A 539 25.72 6.55 33.83
C ASN A 539 25.25 8.02 33.67
N MET A 540 25.98 9.01 34.20
CA MET A 540 25.68 10.45 34.05
C MET A 540 26.14 11.02 32.71
N THR A 541 27.03 10.36 31.99
CA THR A 541 27.36 10.77 30.60
C THR A 541 26.14 10.55 29.68
N VAL A 542 25.16 9.74 30.12
CA VAL A 542 23.82 9.58 29.52
C VAL A 542 22.81 10.64 30.03
N ALA A 543 23.00 11.19 31.24
CA ALA A 543 22.09 12.16 31.87
C ALA A 543 22.45 13.64 31.63
N HIS A 544 23.74 14.04 31.65
CA HIS A 544 24.14 15.44 31.45
C HIS A 544 24.04 15.92 30.00
N ASN A 545 23.86 15.01 29.04
CA ASN A 545 23.46 15.38 27.67
C ASN A 545 21.96 15.66 27.53
N LYS A 546 21.12 15.40 28.56
CA LYS A 546 19.71 15.84 28.58
C LYS A 546 19.53 17.32 28.93
N GLU A 547 20.44 17.91 29.71
CA GLU A 547 20.31 19.32 30.12
C GLU A 547 20.90 20.30 29.09
N ASN A 548 21.98 19.93 28.40
CA ASN A 548 22.60 20.82 27.39
C ASN A 548 21.91 20.79 26.01
N ALA A 549 21.03 19.82 25.73
CA ALA A 549 20.17 19.83 24.55
C ALA A 549 18.84 20.61 24.75
N GLY A 550 18.50 20.93 26.01
CA GLY A 550 17.27 21.67 26.38
C GLY A 550 17.41 23.19 26.40
N LEU A 551 18.61 23.75 26.18
CA LEU A 551 18.87 25.19 26.35
C LEU A 551 19.19 25.96 25.05
N ARG A 552 18.86 25.41 23.87
CA ARG A 552 18.85 26.19 22.61
C ARG A 552 17.65 25.89 21.74
N CYS A 553 16.47 26.24 22.24
CA CYS A 553 15.31 26.60 21.41
C CYS A 553 14.76 27.92 21.97
N GLY A 554 15.39 29.02 21.59
CA GLY A 554 14.75 30.34 21.67
C GLY A 554 13.72 30.47 20.54
N PRO A 555 12.66 31.26 20.72
CA PRO A 555 11.58 31.38 19.75
C PRO A 555 12.07 32.11 18.49
N GLY A 556 11.85 31.49 17.34
CA GLY A 556 12.08 32.03 16.00
C GLY A 556 11.23 31.27 15.01
#